data_AF-A0A3M1L9M3-F1
#
_entry.id   AF-A0A3M1L9M3-F1
#
_cell.length_a   1.000
_cell.length_b   1.000
_cell.length_c   1.000
_cell.angle_alpha   90.00
_cell.angle_beta   90.00
_cell.angle_gamma   90.00
#
_symmetry.space_group_name_H-M   'P 1'
#
loop_
_entity.id
_entity.type
_entity.pdbx_description
1 polymer ?
#
loop_
_entity_poly.entity_id
_entity_poly.type
_entity_poly.pdbx_seq_one_letter_code
_entity_poly.pdbx_strand_id
1 'polypeptide(L)'
;MREELDFAAGLITSYGYEVYRGQERLYWYDDFPHPDDPALASTYPHHKHVPPDIKRHRIPAPEISFTRPNLPVIIREIEALIEHGEAPQRTSL
;
A
#
# COMPACT_ATOMS: atom_id res chain seq x y z
N MET A 1 10.10 4.49 7.43
CA MET A 1 8.70 4.01 7.36
C MET A 1 8.67 2.59 7.89
N ARG A 2 7.70 2.23 8.74
CA ARG A 2 7.59 0.91 9.41
C ARG A 2 6.14 0.67 9.82
N GLU A 3 5.74 -0.58 10.03
CA GLU A 3 4.56 -0.92 10.82
C GLU A 3 4.96 -0.98 12.30
N GLU A 4 4.29 -0.21 13.15
CA GLU A 4 4.57 -0.13 14.58
C GLU A 4 3.47 -0.84 15.37
N LEU A 5 3.87 -1.81 16.20
CA LEU A 5 2.96 -2.65 16.97
C LEU A 5 3.05 -2.31 18.46
N ASP A 6 1.90 -2.06 19.08
CA ASP A 6 1.74 -2.04 20.52
C ASP A 6 1.02 -3.32 20.97
N PHE A 7 1.79 -4.24 21.57
CA PHE A 7 1.26 -5.51 22.07
C PHE A 7 0.35 -5.35 23.30
N ALA A 8 0.55 -4.31 24.11
CA ALA A 8 -0.31 -4.05 25.25
C ALA A 8 -1.68 -3.53 24.79
N ALA A 9 -1.69 -2.68 23.77
CA ALA A 9 -2.92 -2.19 23.14
C ALA A 9 -3.55 -3.20 22.16
N GLY A 10 -2.77 -4.15 21.64
CA GLY A 10 -3.21 -5.10 20.62
C GLY A 10 -3.45 -4.45 19.25
N LEU A 11 -2.72 -3.38 18.94
CA LEU A 11 -2.96 -2.54 17.76
C LEU A 11 -1.67 -2.21 17.02
N ILE A 12 -1.83 -1.89 15.74
CA ILE A 12 -0.86 -1.10 14.99
C ILE A 12 -1.08 0.37 15.32
N THR A 13 -0.03 1.07 15.75
CA THR A 13 -0.11 2.49 16.16
C THR A 13 0.25 3.45 15.03
N SER A 14 1.07 2.98 14.08
CA SER A 14 1.33 3.67 12.82
C SER A 14 1.80 2.68 11.77
N TYR A 15 1.61 3.00 10.49
CA TYR A 15 2.20 2.23 9.41
C TYR A 15 2.59 3.10 8.22
N GLY A 16 3.49 2.55 7.41
CA GLY A 16 3.61 2.97 6.03
C GLY A 16 4.41 1.97 5.21
N TYR A 17 4.03 1.85 3.96
CA TYR A 17 4.58 0.87 3.02
C TYR A 17 4.87 1.53 1.69
N GLU A 18 6.12 1.51 1.23
CA GLU A 18 6.48 2.00 -0.12
C GLU A 18 7.00 0.84 -0.96
N VAL A 19 6.51 0.74 -2.20
CA VAL A 19 6.93 -0.29 -3.13
C VAL A 19 7.58 0.35 -4.35
N TYR A 20 8.81 -0.09 -4.62
CA TYR A 20 9.66 0.45 -5.68
C TYR A 20 10.10 -0.63 -6.67
N ARG A 21 10.25 -0.23 -7.93
CA ARG A 21 10.98 -0.97 -8.97
C ARG A 21 12.16 -0.13 -9.42
N GLY A 22 13.35 -0.44 -8.91
CA GLY A 22 14.52 0.42 -9.08
C GLY A 22 14.30 1.78 -8.44
N GLN A 23 14.25 2.84 -9.24
CA GLN A 23 13.98 4.22 -8.78
C GLN A 23 12.50 4.63 -8.94
N GLU A 24 11.68 3.80 -9.59
CA GLU A 24 10.27 4.07 -9.79
C GLU A 24 9.48 3.64 -8.55
N ARG A 25 8.73 4.57 -7.94
CA ARG A 25 7.77 4.23 -6.87
C ARG A 25 6.45 3.79 -7.50
N LEU A 26 6.12 2.52 -7.34
CA LEU A 26 4.92 1.90 -7.92
C LEU A 26 3.66 2.31 -7.16
N TYR A 27 3.70 2.27 -5.83
CA TYR A 27 2.63 2.69 -4.93
C TYR A 27 3.14 2.86 -3.50
N TRP A 28 2.32 3.46 -2.64
CA TRP A 28 2.50 3.36 -1.20
C TRP A 28 1.18 3.36 -0.44
N TYR A 29 1.24 2.98 0.83
CA TYR A 29 0.17 3.12 1.81
C TYR A 29 0.69 3.94 2.98
N ASP A 30 -0.14 4.81 3.53
CA ASP A 30 0.12 5.51 4.79
C ASP A 30 -1.18 5.72 5.57
N ASP A 31 -1.05 6.18 6.82
CA ASP A 31 -2.13 6.44 7.76
C ASP A 31 -2.42 7.95 7.92
N PHE A 32 -1.91 8.80 7.03
CA PHE A 32 -2.15 10.24 7.11
C PHE A 32 -3.63 10.53 6.80
N PRO A 33 -4.39 11.16 7.71
CA PRO A 33 -5.82 11.31 7.55
C PRO A 33 -6.17 12.34 6.47
N HIS A 34 -7.19 12.01 5.67
CA HIS A 34 -7.79 12.89 4.66
C HIS A 34 -9.30 13.05 4.92
N PRO A 35 -9.70 13.76 5.99
CA PRO A 35 -11.11 13.84 6.40
C PRO A 35 -12.01 14.57 5.39
N ASP A 36 -11.44 15.46 4.58
CA ASP A 36 -12.17 16.25 3.58
C ASP A 36 -12.33 15.53 2.23
N ASP A 37 -11.79 14.31 2.09
CA ASP A 37 -11.93 13.50 0.88
C ASP A 37 -13.01 12.42 1.08
N PRO A 38 -14.25 12.64 0.60
CA PRO A 38 -15.33 11.68 0.78
C PRO A 38 -15.07 10.35 0.05
N ALA A 39 -14.19 10.31 -0.95
CA ALA A 39 -13.86 9.08 -1.66
C ALA A 39 -13.07 8.10 -0.78
N LEU A 40 -12.38 8.60 0.26
CA LEU A 40 -11.55 7.79 1.17
C LEU A 40 -12.27 7.44 2.49
N ALA A 41 -13.49 7.95 2.69
CA ALA A 41 -14.22 7.80 3.94
C ALA A 41 -14.49 6.34 4.34
N SER A 42 -14.63 5.43 3.37
CA SER A 42 -14.93 4.01 3.61
C SER A 42 -13.80 3.26 4.32
N THR A 43 -12.57 3.78 4.26
CA THR A 43 -11.39 3.13 4.84
C THR A 43 -10.59 4.08 5.73
N TYR A 44 -11.14 5.23 6.13
CA TYR A 44 -10.45 6.24 6.91
C TYR A 44 -9.70 5.67 8.14
N PRO A 45 -8.40 5.99 8.35
CA PRO A 45 -7.54 6.88 7.55
C PRO A 45 -6.81 6.17 6.39
N HIS A 46 -7.03 4.87 6.23
CA HIS A 46 -6.27 3.99 5.34
C HIS A 46 -6.54 4.29 3.87
N HIS A 47 -5.46 4.53 3.13
CA HIS A 47 -5.54 4.74 1.69
C HIS A 47 -4.25 4.28 1.01
N LYS A 48 -4.36 4.09 -0.30
CA LYS A 48 -3.26 3.72 -1.17
C LYS A 48 -3.03 4.82 -2.19
N HIS A 49 -1.78 5.17 -2.39
CA HIS A 49 -1.33 6.05 -3.45
C HIS A 49 -0.92 5.26 -4.69
N VAL A 50 -1.50 5.59 -5.85
CA VAL A 50 -1.30 4.85 -7.11
C VAL A 50 -1.17 5.80 -8.32
N PRO A 51 -0.42 5.45 -9.38
CA PRO A 51 -0.39 6.24 -10.62
C PRO A 51 -1.77 6.36 -11.30
N PRO A 52 -2.01 7.35 -12.18
CA PRO A 52 -1.16 8.51 -12.49
C PRO A 52 -1.20 9.60 -11.39
N ASP A 53 -0.28 10.57 -11.42
CA ASP A 53 -0.10 11.61 -10.37
C ASP A 53 -0.15 11.03 -8.95
N ILE A 54 0.73 10.08 -8.69
CA ILE A 54 0.74 9.24 -7.47
C ILE A 54 0.70 10.05 -6.15
N LYS A 55 1.14 11.31 -6.15
CA LYS A 55 1.06 12.21 -4.97
C LYS A 55 -0.35 12.72 -4.70
N ARG A 56 -1.23 12.69 -5.70
CA ARG A 56 -2.61 13.18 -5.63
C ARG A 56 -3.66 12.10 -5.85
N HIS A 57 -3.31 10.99 -6.48
CA HIS A 57 -4.23 9.90 -6.73
C HIS A 57 -4.19 8.87 -5.60
N ARG A 58 -5.27 8.88 -4.81
CA ARG A 58 -5.50 8.03 -3.65
C ARG A 58 -6.72 7.17 -3.90
N ILE A 59 -6.70 5.94 -3.42
CA ILE A 59 -7.84 5.03 -3.41
C ILE A 59 -8.04 4.44 -2.01
N PRO A 60 -9.28 4.05 -1.65
CA PRO A 60 -9.54 3.31 -0.41
C PRO A 60 -8.69 2.06 -0.28
N ALA A 61 -8.27 1.75 0.95
CA ALA A 61 -7.47 0.58 1.28
C ALA A 61 -8.19 -0.34 2.28
N PRO A 62 -9.23 -1.08 1.87
CA PRO A 62 -10.05 -1.89 2.78
C PRO A 62 -9.29 -3.08 3.37
N GLU A 63 -8.17 -3.45 2.74
CA GLU A 63 -7.32 -4.51 3.23
C GLU A 63 -6.31 -4.08 4.30
N ILE A 64 -6.22 -2.78 4.58
CA ILE A 64 -5.33 -2.20 5.59
C ILE A 64 -6.13 -1.86 6.84
N SER A 65 -5.52 -2.05 8.01
CA SER A 65 -6.18 -1.90 9.30
C SER A 65 -5.21 -1.60 10.42
N PHE A 66 -5.72 -1.07 11.53
CA PHE A 66 -5.01 -1.00 12.80
C PHE A 66 -5.18 -2.24 13.68
N THR A 67 -6.17 -3.11 13.41
CA THR A 67 -6.54 -4.23 14.30
C THR A 67 -6.10 -5.60 13.77
N ARG A 68 -5.43 -5.63 12.62
CA ARG A 68 -4.84 -6.85 12.04
C ARG A 68 -3.52 -6.53 11.32
N PRO A 69 -2.58 -7.48 11.22
CA PRO A 69 -1.31 -7.25 10.52
C PRO A 69 -1.52 -6.87 9.04
N ASN A 70 -0.86 -5.80 8.58
CA ASN A 70 -0.95 -5.41 7.16
C ASN A 70 0.11 -6.10 6.30
N LEU A 71 1.26 -6.47 6.86
CA LEU A 71 2.36 -7.10 6.11
C LEU A 71 1.93 -8.27 5.21
N PRO A 72 1.07 -9.22 5.63
CA PRO A 72 0.61 -10.30 4.75
C PRO A 72 -0.14 -9.81 3.49
N VAL A 73 -0.85 -8.69 3.57
CA VAL A 73 -1.55 -8.07 2.42
C VAL A 73 -0.52 -7.52 1.45
N ILE A 74 0.45 -6.77 1.96
CA ILE A 74 1.50 -6.12 1.16
C ILE A 74 2.37 -7.17 0.46
N ILE A 75 2.72 -8.27 1.15
CA ILE A 75 3.52 -9.36 0.59
C ILE A 75 2.78 -10.01 -0.59
N ARG A 76 1.50 -10.37 -0.42
CA ARG A 76 0.70 -10.97 -1.51
C ARG A 76 0.59 -10.05 -2.73
N GLU A 77 0.46 -8.75 -2.49
CA GLU A 77 0.41 -7.78 -3.58
C GLU A 77 1.73 -7.71 -4.35
N ILE A 78 2.87 -7.77 -3.64
CA ILE A 78 4.20 -7.82 -4.26
C ILE A 78 4.39 -9.13 -5.04
N GLU A 79 3.98 -10.27 -4.47
CA GLU A 79 4.05 -11.58 -5.14
C GLU A 79 3.28 -11.55 -6.47
N ALA A 80 2.04 -11.04 -6.47
CA ALA A 80 1.25 -10.87 -7.70
C ALA A 80 1.95 -9.97 -8.73
N LEU A 81 2.63 -8.90 -8.29
CA LEU A 81 3.38 -8.01 -9.19
C LEU A 81 4.63 -8.66 -9.79
N ILE A 82 5.24 -9.59 -9.07
CA ILE A 82 6.36 -10.40 -9.58
C ILE A 82 5.84 -11.37 -10.62
N GLU A 83 4.76 -12.09 -10.32
CA GLU A 83 4.13 -13.06 -11.24
C GLU A 83 3.63 -12.39 -12.53
N HIS A 84 3.05 -11.19 -12.43
CA HIS A 84 2.60 -10.42 -13.58
C HIS A 84 3.71 -9.57 -14.24
N GLY A 85 4.89 -9.49 -13.62
CA GLY A 85 6.06 -8.75 -14.10
C GLY A 85 6.95 -9.54 -15.07
N GLU A 86 6.80 -10.86 -15.16
CA GLU A 86 7.45 -11.69 -16.18
C GLU A 86 6.60 -11.77 -17.46
N ALA A 87 6.64 -10.72 -18.28
CA ALA A 87 6.42 -10.92 -19.71
C ALA A 87 7.64 -11.67 -20.29
N PRO A 88 7.47 -12.73 -21.11
CA PRO A 88 8.58 -13.50 -21.62
C PRO A 88 9.54 -12.59 -22.39
N GLN A 89 10.84 -12.76 -22.09
CA GLN A 89 11.93 -12.11 -22.81
C GLN A 89 11.68 -12.27 -24.31
N ARG A 90 11.57 -11.15 -25.04
CA ARG A 90 11.53 -11.18 -26.50
C ARG A 90 12.83 -11.82 -26.97
N THR A 91 12.75 -13.06 -27.42
CA THR A 91 13.83 -13.70 -28.17
C THR A 91 14.08 -12.85 -29.41
N SER A 92 15.25 -12.23 -29.48
CA SER A 92 15.75 -11.63 -30.71
C SER A 92 16.10 -12.76 -31.69
N LEU A 93 15.40 -12.82 -32.82
CA LEU A 93 15.91 -13.29 -34.12
C LEU A 93 15.26 -12.44 -35.22
#